data_AF-A0A2G6QKW4-F1
#
_entry.id   AF-A0A2G6QKW4-F1
#
_cell.length_a   1.000
_cell.length_b   1.000
_cell.length_c   1.000
_cell.angle_alpha   90.00
_cell.angle_beta   90.00
_cell.angle_gamma   90.00
#
_symmetry.space_group_name_H-M   'P 1'
#
loop_
_entity.id
_entity.type
_entity.pdbx_description
1 polymer ?
#
loop_
_entity_poly.entity_id
_entity_poly.type
_entity_poly.pdbx_seq_one_letter_code
_entity_poly.pdbx_strand_id
1 'polypeptide(L)'
;MSILHGVYGDIMTTPEVAEEFAEELPHWIEVQPVSDKKYQKLLELQVDYGEASAIALASEFEDVLLLLDDLKARKLAEKLKFKFTGTLGVIYKAKQMNVIEKVKPIINKLLKTNFRISDKIVQEILKLSNE
;
A
#
# COMPACT_ATOMS: atom_id res chain seq x y z
N MET A 1 0.86 8.35 8.09
CA MET A 1 2.00 8.98 7.39
C MET A 1 3.35 8.60 8.01
N SER A 2 3.64 8.90 9.28
CA SER A 2 4.96 8.62 9.90
C SER A 2 5.43 7.16 9.85
N ILE A 3 4.50 6.19 9.90
CA ILE A 3 4.83 4.75 9.83
C ILE A 3 5.41 4.39 8.46
N LEU A 4 4.82 4.88 7.35
CA LEU A 4 5.28 4.56 6.00
C LEU A 4 6.71 5.05 5.79
N HIS A 5 6.95 6.33 6.10
CA HIS A 5 8.28 6.92 6.03
C HIS A 5 9.28 6.21 6.94
N GLY A 6 8.90 5.85 8.18
CA GLY A 6 9.77 5.11 9.08
C GLY A 6 10.14 3.70 8.60
N VAL A 7 9.31 3.09 7.75
CA VAL A 7 9.53 1.73 7.23
C VAL A 7 10.24 1.72 5.88
N TYR A 8 9.85 2.61 4.97
CA TYR A 8 10.28 2.58 3.57
C TYR A 8 11.11 3.81 3.16
N GLY A 9 11.22 4.83 4.02
CA GLY A 9 11.81 6.11 3.63
C GLY A 9 10.92 6.85 2.63
N ASP A 10 11.55 7.43 1.61
CA ASP A 10 10.85 8.11 0.54
C ASP A 10 10.10 7.10 -0.34
N ILE A 11 8.87 7.44 -0.71
CA ILE A 11 8.03 6.60 -1.57
C ILE A 11 7.53 7.42 -2.75
N MET A 12 7.02 6.70 -3.76
CA MET A 12 6.42 7.30 -4.93
C MET A 12 4.94 6.96 -5.00
N THR A 13 4.16 7.89 -5.53
CA THR A 13 2.76 7.70 -5.87
C THR A 13 2.42 8.40 -7.19
N THR A 14 1.21 8.20 -7.68
CA THR A 14 0.73 8.82 -8.92
C THR A 14 -0.13 10.05 -8.63
N PRO A 15 -0.25 11.00 -9.58
CA PRO A 15 -1.21 12.10 -9.47
C PRO A 15 -2.63 11.60 -9.19
N GLU A 16 -3.01 10.50 -9.81
CA GLU A 16 -4.32 9.86 -9.64
C GLU A 16 -4.60 9.47 -8.18
N VAL A 17 -3.63 8.86 -7.50
CA VAL A 17 -3.75 8.51 -6.07
C VAL A 17 -3.62 9.75 -5.18
N ALA A 18 -2.78 10.71 -5.57
CA ALA A 18 -2.59 11.96 -4.84
C ALA A 18 -3.86 12.84 -4.83
N GLU A 19 -4.62 12.88 -5.93
CA GLU A 19 -5.86 13.65 -6.04
C GLU A 19 -6.98 13.11 -5.13
N GLU A 20 -7.00 11.81 -4.88
CA GLU A 20 -7.91 11.21 -3.89
C GLU A 20 -7.54 11.56 -2.45
N PHE A 21 -6.28 11.95 -2.24
CA PHE A 21 -5.79 12.37 -0.94
C PHE A 21 -6.22 13.82 -0.67
N ALA A 22 -7.23 13.99 0.18
CA ALA A 22 -7.85 15.29 0.47
C ALA A 22 -6.96 16.28 1.26
N GLU A 23 -5.69 15.96 1.49
CA GLU A 23 -4.72 16.75 2.24
C GLU A 23 -3.44 16.91 1.42
N GLU A 24 -2.58 17.87 1.77
CA GLU A 24 -1.27 18.00 1.13
C GLU A 24 -0.40 16.77 1.46
N LEU A 25 0.21 16.17 0.43
CA LEU A 25 1.15 15.08 0.61
C LEU A 25 2.45 15.60 1.24
N PRO A 26 3.02 14.88 2.22
CA PRO A 26 4.33 15.21 2.76
C PRO A 26 5.44 15.19 1.70
N HIS A 27 6.49 16.00 1.89
CA HIS A 27 7.61 16.12 0.93
C HIS A 27 8.41 14.82 0.66
N TRP A 28 8.30 13.80 1.52
CA TRP A 28 8.95 12.50 1.32
C TRP A 28 8.14 11.56 0.39
N ILE A 29 6.96 12.02 -0.07
CA ILE A 29 6.17 11.33 -1.09
C ILE A 29 6.37 12.05 -2.42
N GLU A 30 7.03 11.38 -3.35
CA GLU A 30 7.19 11.86 -4.72
C GLU A 30 5.94 11.53 -5.52
N VAL A 31 5.40 12.53 -6.24
CA VAL A 31 4.27 12.33 -7.15
C VAL A 31 4.80 12.26 -8.58
N GLN A 32 4.70 11.08 -9.19
CA GLN A 32 5.19 10.82 -10.55
C GLN A 32 4.05 10.35 -11.47
N PRO A 33 3.81 11.04 -12.61
CA PRO A 33 2.85 10.56 -13.59
C PRO A 33 3.37 9.32 -14.33
N VAL A 34 2.46 8.38 -14.58
CA VAL A 34 2.73 7.21 -15.45
C VAL A 34 3.08 7.67 -16.86
N SER A 35 4.18 7.16 -17.42
CA SER A 35 4.61 7.38 -18.80
C SER A 35 3.77 6.56 -19.78
N ASP A 36 3.52 5.28 -19.51
CA ASP A 36 2.67 4.43 -20.36
C ASP A 36 1.17 4.54 -20.01
N LYS A 37 0.56 5.64 -20.48
CA LYS A 37 -0.88 5.88 -20.32
C LYS A 37 -1.77 4.87 -21.05
N LYS A 38 -1.26 4.08 -22.01
CA LYS A 38 -2.06 3.02 -22.65
C LYS A 38 -2.13 1.80 -21.76
N TYR A 39 -1.01 1.44 -21.13
CA TYR A 39 -0.96 0.34 -20.18
C TYR A 39 -1.84 0.63 -18.96
N GLN A 40 -1.79 1.85 -18.40
CA GLN A 40 -2.70 2.28 -17.33
C GLN A 40 -4.18 2.05 -17.71
N LYS A 41 -4.62 2.55 -18.87
CA LYS A 41 -6.01 2.37 -19.35
C LYS A 41 -6.41 0.91 -19.55
N LEU A 42 -5.47 0.03 -19.91
CA LEU A 42 -5.73 -1.40 -20.01
C LEU A 42 -5.97 -2.02 -18.62
N LEU A 43 -5.20 -1.60 -17.61
CA LEU A 43 -5.33 -2.07 -16.24
C LEU A 43 -6.64 -1.59 -15.58
N GLU A 44 -7.11 -0.38 -15.91
CA GLU A 44 -8.40 0.18 -15.47
C GLU A 44 -9.61 -0.70 -15.82
N LEU A 45 -9.47 -1.63 -16.78
CA LEU A 45 -10.53 -2.61 -17.08
C LEU A 45 -10.69 -3.68 -15.98
N GLN A 46 -9.73 -3.80 -15.07
CA GLN A 46 -9.68 -4.83 -14.04
C GLN A 46 -9.68 -4.27 -12.61
N VAL A 47 -9.09 -3.09 -12.40
CA VAL A 47 -8.95 -2.41 -11.11
C VAL A 47 -9.37 -0.95 -11.24
N ASP A 48 -9.53 -0.25 -10.13
CA ASP A 48 -9.87 1.17 -10.16
C ASP A 48 -8.73 2.04 -10.71
N TYR A 49 -9.03 3.33 -10.91
CA TYR A 49 -8.14 4.29 -11.56
C TYR A 49 -6.84 4.52 -10.78
N GLY A 50 -6.92 4.66 -9.46
CA GLY A 50 -5.75 4.83 -8.58
C GLY A 50 -4.87 3.60 -8.60
N GLU A 51 -5.43 2.41 -8.37
CA GLU A 51 -4.70 1.14 -8.35
C GLU A 51 -4.10 0.80 -9.73
N ALA A 52 -4.82 1.08 -10.82
CA ALA A 52 -4.29 0.92 -12.18
C ALA A 52 -3.07 1.81 -12.43
N SER A 53 -3.14 3.07 -11.98
CA SER A 53 -2.03 4.02 -12.13
C SER A 53 -0.81 3.58 -11.33
N ALA A 54 -0.98 3.10 -10.09
CA ALA A 54 0.12 2.65 -9.25
C ALA A 54 0.82 1.41 -9.85
N ILE A 55 0.04 0.43 -10.34
CA ILE A 55 0.59 -0.77 -11.00
C ILE A 55 1.30 -0.39 -12.30
N ALA A 56 0.73 0.54 -13.08
CA ALA A 56 1.36 1.00 -14.32
C ALA A 56 2.69 1.71 -14.03
N LEU A 57 2.74 2.62 -13.04
CA LEU A 57 3.97 3.28 -12.63
C LEU A 57 5.02 2.27 -12.16
N ALA A 58 4.62 1.29 -11.34
CA ALA A 58 5.50 0.24 -10.88
C ALA A 58 6.12 -0.58 -12.02
N SER A 59 5.46 -0.70 -13.17
CA SER A 59 6.03 -1.40 -14.34
C SER A 59 7.17 -0.65 -15.04
N GLU A 60 7.36 0.63 -14.72
CA GLU A 60 8.43 1.47 -15.27
C GLU A 60 9.76 1.30 -14.53
N PHE A 61 9.78 0.54 -13.43
CA PHE A 61 10.94 0.34 -12.57
C PHE A 61 11.24 -1.14 -12.33
N GLU A 62 12.50 -1.44 -12.04
CA GLU A 62 12.93 -2.77 -11.61
C GLU A 62 12.86 -2.90 -10.08
N ASP A 63 12.55 -4.10 -9.58
CA ASP A 63 12.50 -4.47 -8.15
C ASP A 63 11.71 -3.52 -7.23
N VAL A 64 10.47 -3.23 -7.63
CA VAL A 64 9.53 -2.42 -6.84
C VAL A 64 8.70 -3.26 -5.87
N LEU A 65 8.35 -2.65 -4.73
CA LEU A 65 7.35 -3.15 -3.80
C LEU A 65 6.10 -2.26 -3.86
N LEU A 66 5.02 -2.80 -4.41
CA LEU A 66 3.73 -2.11 -4.47
C LEU A 66 3.03 -2.11 -3.10
N LEU A 67 2.42 -0.98 -2.73
CA LEU A 67 1.47 -0.92 -1.61
C LEU A 67 0.05 -0.93 -2.17
N LEU A 68 -0.67 -2.04 -1.95
CA LEU A 68 -2.01 -2.26 -2.51
C LEU A 68 -2.98 -2.61 -1.38
N ASP A 69 -4.09 -1.89 -1.29
CA ASP A 69 -5.10 -2.13 -0.26
C ASP A 69 -6.38 -2.79 -0.79
N ASP A 70 -6.59 -2.81 -2.12
CA ASP A 70 -7.69 -3.56 -2.74
C ASP A 70 -7.33 -5.02 -3.11
N LEU A 71 -8.32 -5.91 -2.99
CA LEU A 71 -8.16 -7.34 -3.29
C LEU A 71 -8.00 -7.61 -4.80
N LYS A 72 -8.68 -6.86 -5.67
CA LYS A 72 -8.52 -7.01 -7.13
C LYS A 72 -7.14 -6.51 -7.55
N ALA A 73 -6.68 -5.39 -7.00
CA ALA A 73 -5.33 -4.88 -7.22
C ALA A 73 -4.26 -5.91 -6.85
N ARG A 74 -4.34 -6.50 -5.65
CA ARG A 74 -3.42 -7.57 -5.22
C ARG A 74 -3.42 -8.78 -6.16
N LYS A 75 -4.61 -9.25 -6.58
CA LYS A 75 -4.72 -10.37 -7.52
C LYS A 75 -4.12 -10.04 -8.88
N LEU A 76 -4.27 -8.80 -9.34
CA LEU A 76 -3.69 -8.35 -10.60
C LEU A 76 -2.16 -8.26 -10.48
N ALA A 77 -1.65 -7.65 -9.42
CA ALA A 77 -0.22 -7.57 -9.14
C ALA A 77 0.43 -8.96 -9.04
N GLU A 78 -0.23 -9.94 -8.41
CA GLU A 78 0.22 -11.33 -8.36
C GLU A 78 0.31 -11.96 -9.76
N LYS A 79 -0.71 -11.78 -10.62
CA LYS A 79 -0.69 -12.26 -12.01
C LYS A 79 0.43 -11.63 -12.83
N LEU A 80 0.72 -10.36 -12.57
CA LEU A 80 1.80 -9.59 -13.19
C LEU A 80 3.16 -9.84 -12.53
N LYS A 81 3.23 -10.69 -11.49
CA LYS A 81 4.43 -11.06 -10.74
C LYS A 81 5.12 -9.90 -10.01
N PHE A 82 4.38 -8.85 -9.66
CA PHE A 82 4.88 -7.80 -8.78
C PHE A 82 4.98 -8.29 -7.33
N LYS A 83 6.03 -7.83 -6.63
CA LYS A 83 6.05 -7.89 -5.16
C LYS A 83 5.10 -6.81 -4.65
N PHE A 84 4.25 -7.17 -3.70
CA PHE A 84 3.36 -6.20 -3.06
C PHE A 84 3.23 -6.47 -1.56
N THR A 85 2.84 -5.41 -0.85
CA THR A 85 2.41 -5.42 0.54
C THR A 85 1.07 -4.67 0.63
N GLY A 86 0.44 -4.73 1.79
CA GLY A 86 -0.71 -3.89 2.10
C GLY A 86 -0.58 -3.32 3.49
N THR A 87 -1.57 -2.53 3.92
CA THR A 87 -1.61 -1.83 5.22
C THR A 87 -1.10 -2.68 6.40
N LEU A 88 -1.55 -3.94 6.49
CA LEU A 88 -1.15 -4.84 7.56
C LEU A 88 0.31 -5.28 7.51
N GLY A 89 0.83 -5.53 6.30
CA GLY A 89 2.23 -5.85 6.09
C GLY A 89 3.12 -4.68 6.48
N VAL A 90 2.68 -3.45 6.19
CA VAL A 90 3.36 -2.22 6.65
C VAL A 90 3.40 -2.15 8.17
N ILE A 91 2.28 -2.37 8.85
CA ILE A 91 2.22 -2.32 10.32
C ILE A 91 3.12 -3.39 10.94
N TYR A 92 3.06 -4.62 10.42
CA TYR A 92 3.92 -5.69 10.88
C TYR A 92 5.40 -5.35 10.68
N LYS A 93 5.78 -4.84 9.51
CA LYS A 93 7.16 -4.42 9.21
C LYS A 93 7.61 -3.28 10.13
N ALA A 94 6.73 -2.33 10.43
CA ALA A 94 7.01 -1.24 11.37
C ALA A 94 7.36 -1.77 12.77
N LYS A 95 6.65 -2.81 13.24
CA LYS A 95 6.97 -3.47 14.51
C LYS A 95 8.35 -4.14 14.45
N GLN A 96 8.64 -4.87 13.38
CA GLN A 96 9.95 -5.53 13.18
C GLN A 96 11.12 -4.53 13.16
N MET A 97 10.88 -3.31 12.68
CA MET A 97 11.86 -2.23 12.61
C MET A 97 11.88 -1.33 13.86
N ASN A 98 11.11 -1.65 14.90
CA ASN A 98 10.94 -0.81 16.10
C ASN A 98 10.45 0.62 15.82
N VAL A 99 9.82 0.86 14.66
CA VAL A 99 9.16 2.13 14.32
C VAL A 99 7.90 2.33 15.17
N ILE A 100 7.26 1.22 15.56
CA ILE A 100 6.14 1.18 16.50
C ILE A 100 6.42 0.17 17.62
N GLU A 101 5.96 0.49 18.83
CA GLU A 101 6.12 -0.40 19.99
C GLU A 101 5.08 -1.53 19.96
N LYS A 102 3.84 -1.25 19.52
CA LYS A 102 2.72 -2.20 19.59
C LYS A 102 1.88 -2.18 18.32
N VAL A 103 1.50 -3.37 17.85
CA VAL A 103 0.65 -3.57 16.67
C VAL A 103 -0.83 -3.48 17.01
N LYS A 104 -1.24 -4.08 18.14
CA LYS A 104 -2.65 -4.17 18.55
C LYS A 104 -3.39 -2.82 18.60
N PRO A 105 -2.82 -1.74 19.18
CA PRO A 105 -3.52 -0.45 19.23
C PRO A 105 -3.77 0.15 17.84
N ILE A 106 -2.88 -0.10 16.88
CA ILE A 106 -2.99 0.42 15.52
C ILE A 106 -4.04 -0.36 14.73
N ILE A 107 -4.03 -1.69 14.83
CA ILE A 107 -5.09 -2.52 14.23
C ILE A 107 -6.46 -2.13 14.80
N ASN A 108 -6.57 -1.92 16.11
CA ASN A 108 -7.83 -1.48 16.72
C ASN A 108 -8.32 -0.12 16.21
N LYS A 109 -7.41 0.78 15.82
CA LYS A 109 -7.78 2.05 15.16
C LYS A 109 -8.27 1.80 13.74
N LEU A 110 -7.59 0.94 12.97
CA LEU A 110 -8.04 0.57 11.62
C LEU A 110 -9.42 -0.08 11.62
N LEU A 111 -9.69 -0.99 12.55
CA LEU A 111 -11.00 -1.64 12.69
C LEU A 111 -12.15 -0.67 13.02
N LYS A 112 -11.85 0.55 13.47
CA LYS A 112 -12.86 1.61 13.68
C LYS A 112 -13.15 2.41 12.40
N THR A 113 -12.44 2.14 11.31
CA THR A 113 -12.65 2.74 10.00
C THR A 113 -13.46 1.79 9.10
N ASN A 114 -13.56 2.10 7.81
CA ASN A 114 -14.14 1.20 6.81
C ASN A 114 -13.21 0.02 6.41
N PHE A 115 -12.02 -0.11 7.03
CA PHE A 115 -11.07 -1.17 6.76
C PHE A 115 -11.64 -2.56 7.08
N ARG A 116 -11.70 -3.44 6.08
CA ARG A 116 -12.26 -4.79 6.20
C ARG A 116 -11.15 -5.83 6.30
N ILE A 117 -11.17 -6.60 7.39
CA ILE A 117 -10.21 -7.67 7.66
C ILE A 117 -10.89 -8.75 8.49
N SER A 118 -10.53 -10.02 8.27
CA SER A 118 -11.03 -11.12 9.09
C SER A 118 -10.28 -11.19 10.42
N ASP A 119 -10.98 -11.61 11.47
CA ASP A 119 -10.37 -11.81 12.80
C ASP A 119 -9.19 -12.79 12.74
N LYS A 120 -9.25 -13.79 11.86
CA LYS A 120 -8.15 -14.75 11.66
C LYS A 120 -6.84 -14.04 11.27
N ILE A 121 -6.89 -13.09 10.33
CA ILE A 121 -5.70 -12.35 9.89
C ILE A 121 -5.20 -11.42 11.01
N VAL A 122 -6.11 -10.80 11.76
CA VAL A 122 -5.74 -9.99 12.94
C VAL A 122 -4.96 -10.84 13.95
N GLN A 123 -5.50 -12.01 14.32
CA GLN A 123 -4.86 -12.91 15.29
C GLN A 123 -3.50 -13.42 14.79
N GLU A 124 -3.38 -13.72 13.50
CA GLU A 124 -2.12 -14.14 12.91
C GLU A 124 -1.04 -13.06 13.03
N ILE A 125 -1.37 -11.80 12.73
CA ILE A 125 -0.44 -10.68 12.85
C ILE A 125 -0.04 -10.41 14.30
N LEU A 126 -0.98 -10.46 15.23
CA LEU A 126 -0.68 -10.29 16.66
C LEU A 126 0.28 -11.39 17.14
N LYS A 127 0.00 -12.64 16.79
CA LYS A 127 0.89 -13.78 17.10
C LYS A 127 2.29 -13.58 16.51
N LEU A 128 2.41 -13.18 15.24
CA LEU A 128 3.70 -12.89 14.60
C LEU A 128 4.44 -11.72 15.25
N SER A 129 3.69 -10.81 15.90
CA SER A 129 4.22 -9.63 16.58
C SER A 129 4.51 -9.84 18.07
N ASN A 130 4.32 -11.06 18.57
CA ASN A 130 4.38 -11.42 20.00
C ASN A 130 3.42 -10.59 20.88
N GLU A 131 2.19 -10.39 20.41
CA GLU A 131 1.10 -9.65 21.09
C GLU A 131 -0.22 -10.44 21.15
#